data_AF-A0ABD5WH27-F1
#
_entry.id   AF-A0ABD5WH27-F1
#
_cell.length_a   1.000
_cell.length_b   1.000
_cell.length_c   1.000
_cell.angle_alpha   90.00
_cell.angle_beta   90.00
_cell.angle_gamma   90.00
#
_symmetry.space_group_name_H-M   'P 1'
#
loop_
_entity.id
_entity.type
_entity.pdbx_description
1 polymer ?
#
loop_
_entity_poly.entity_id
_entity_poly.type
_entity_poly.pdbx_seq_one_letter_code
_entity_poly.pdbx_strand_id
1 'polypeptide(L)'
;MSDDTPTTDALATTVDQLCDRIEALEAAIDARDDRIEALEHTVADQRETIAELETTVDELETTVDDQAERIETVETTVNHRHERHLSFLDEVMIGDDGYLLDHHESFLDDHDSVLEFLTDCGDQIVGTAPSTSGQGGGTPSGAAERLSYETAKLRRRLHSVAEAAGVSESTASSQAANKDKLHRLLTFGPSDVVDTVYTVHERARDLLEHAREWGTTTRDKLGTRVTLTGSAVKERLGLTRDEQLTSTAVRRVFEKLQELASDSPRTVTADTGGRGANRLVIHLTDAEVEQISA
;
A
#
# COMPACT_ATOMS: atom_id res chain seq x y z
N MET A 1 -15.19 27.48 -102.25
CA MET A 1 -14.29 27.81 -101.13
C MET A 1 -15.20 28.30 -100.02
N SER A 2 -15.83 27.36 -99.33
CA SER A 2 -16.81 27.65 -98.27
C SER A 2 -16.16 27.32 -96.94
N ASP A 3 -15.95 28.35 -96.14
CA ASP A 3 -16.16 28.41 -94.69
C ASP A 3 -15.93 27.11 -93.88
N ASP A 4 -14.65 26.81 -93.62
CA ASP A 4 -14.22 25.92 -92.52
C ASP A 4 -13.95 26.70 -91.21
N THR A 5 -14.23 28.00 -91.20
CA THR A 5 -13.85 28.96 -90.14
C THR A 5 -14.50 28.73 -88.75
N PRO A 6 -15.79 28.33 -88.60
CA PRO A 6 -16.37 28.22 -87.26
C PRO A 6 -15.88 26.99 -86.48
N THR A 7 -15.47 25.94 -87.18
CA THR A 7 -14.99 24.69 -86.57
C THR A 7 -13.56 24.86 -86.05
N THR A 8 -12.74 25.62 -86.76
CA THR A 8 -11.37 25.94 -86.33
C THR A 8 -11.34 26.86 -85.12
N ASP A 9 -12.26 27.83 -85.03
CA ASP A 9 -12.36 28.75 -83.89
C ASP A 9 -12.83 28.04 -82.60
N ALA A 10 -13.78 27.11 -82.74
CA ALA A 10 -14.22 26.26 -81.64
C ALA A 10 -13.07 25.37 -81.13
N LEU A 11 -12.29 24.79 -82.04
CA LEU A 11 -11.13 23.98 -81.67
C LEU A 11 -10.05 24.82 -80.96
N ALA A 12 -9.76 26.02 -81.47
CA ALA A 12 -8.81 26.95 -80.85
C ALA A 12 -9.21 27.29 -79.41
N THR A 13 -10.49 27.62 -79.19
CA THR A 13 -11.01 27.89 -77.84
C THR A 13 -10.84 26.70 -76.90
N THR A 14 -11.08 25.48 -77.38
CA THR A 14 -10.86 24.28 -76.56
C THR A 14 -9.38 24.03 -76.25
N VAL A 15 -8.48 24.34 -77.18
CA VAL A 15 -7.04 24.24 -76.96
C VAL A 15 -6.60 25.24 -75.90
N ASP A 16 -7.05 26.49 -75.97
CA ASP A 16 -6.74 27.52 -74.97
C ASP A 16 -7.22 27.09 -73.57
N GLN A 17 -8.46 26.58 -73.45
CA GLN A 17 -8.97 26.07 -72.17
C GLN A 17 -8.17 24.88 -71.62
N LEU A 18 -7.68 24.00 -72.50
CA LEU A 18 -6.83 22.89 -72.10
C LEU A 18 -5.45 23.37 -71.67
N CYS A 19 -4.87 24.38 -72.35
CA CYS A 19 -3.63 25.02 -71.96
C CYS A 19 -3.73 25.65 -70.57
N ASP A 20 -4.77 26.45 -70.31
CA ASP A 20 -5.03 27.06 -69.00
C ASP A 20 -5.16 25.99 -67.90
N ARG A 21 -5.85 24.89 -68.21
CA ARG A 21 -6.01 23.77 -67.27
C ARG A 21 -4.70 23.04 -67.00
N ILE A 22 -3.85 22.87 -68.01
CA ILE A 22 -2.54 22.25 -67.85
C ILE A 22 -1.67 23.13 -66.96
N GLU A 23 -1.60 24.43 -67.22
CA GLU A 23 -0.83 25.38 -66.40
C GLU A 23 -1.29 25.38 -64.93
N ALA A 24 -2.61 25.35 -64.70
CA ALA A 24 -3.17 25.25 -63.36
C ALA A 24 -2.83 23.92 -62.66
N LEU A 25 -2.77 22.82 -63.40
CA LEU A 25 -2.39 21.51 -62.85
C LEU A 25 -0.89 21.43 -62.56
N GLU A 26 -0.04 22.01 -63.41
CA GLU A 26 1.40 22.11 -63.19
C GLU A 26 1.69 22.91 -61.90
N ALA A 27 1.09 24.09 -61.75
CA ALA A 27 1.23 24.88 -60.52
C ALA A 27 0.74 24.14 -59.27
N ALA A 28 -0.32 23.33 -59.38
CA ALA A 28 -0.82 22.53 -58.28
C ALA A 28 0.08 21.32 -57.94
N ILE A 29 0.81 20.79 -58.92
CA ILE A 29 1.82 19.74 -58.72
C ILE A 29 3.02 20.35 -58.01
N ASP A 30 3.54 21.48 -58.49
CA ASP A 30 4.68 22.17 -57.86
C ASP A 30 4.40 22.48 -56.38
N ALA A 31 3.21 23.03 -56.09
CA ALA A 31 2.81 23.31 -54.70
C ALA A 31 2.68 22.05 -53.82
N ARG A 32 2.36 20.90 -54.42
CA ARG A 32 2.32 19.62 -53.70
C ARG A 32 3.72 19.06 -53.48
N ASP A 33 4.62 19.20 -54.44
CA ASP A 33 6.00 18.75 -54.33
C ASP A 33 6.73 19.55 -53.23
N ASP A 34 6.56 20.88 -53.19
CA ASP A 34 7.04 21.73 -52.10
C ASP A 34 6.52 21.26 -50.72
N ARG A 35 5.24 20.86 -50.67
CA ARG A 35 4.62 20.36 -49.44
C ARG A 35 5.18 19.01 -49.02
N ILE A 36 5.45 18.13 -49.98
CA ILE A 36 6.06 16.82 -49.73
C ILE A 36 7.47 17.01 -49.18
N GLU A 37 8.28 17.86 -49.80
CA GLU A 37 9.66 18.15 -49.33
C GLU A 37 9.66 18.68 -47.89
N ALA A 38 8.75 19.61 -47.57
CA ALA A 38 8.63 20.13 -46.20
C ALA A 38 8.21 19.05 -45.18
N LEU A 39 7.34 18.11 -45.59
CA LEU A 39 6.95 16.99 -44.74
C LEU A 39 8.10 15.99 -44.58
N GLU A 40 8.87 15.71 -45.63
CA GLU A 40 10.04 14.85 -45.57
C GLU A 40 11.10 15.38 -44.60
N HIS A 41 11.36 16.68 -44.61
CA HIS A 41 12.23 17.33 -43.64
C HIS A 41 11.70 17.17 -42.21
N THR A 42 10.42 17.44 -42.00
CA THR A 42 9.79 17.30 -40.66
C THR A 42 9.93 15.87 -40.13
N VAL A 43 9.72 14.87 -40.99
CA VAL A 43 9.84 13.46 -40.59
C VAL A 43 11.31 13.10 -40.34
N ALA A 44 12.26 13.67 -41.07
CA ALA A 44 13.69 13.48 -40.78
C ALA A 44 14.06 14.01 -39.39
N ASP A 45 13.65 15.25 -39.07
CA ASP A 45 13.91 15.87 -37.76
C ASP A 45 13.28 15.06 -36.62
N GLN A 46 12.05 14.56 -36.84
CA GLN A 46 11.38 13.71 -35.87
C GLN A 46 12.11 12.39 -35.64
N ARG A 47 12.67 11.76 -36.70
CA ARG A 47 13.47 10.53 -36.56
C ARG A 47 14.75 10.77 -35.76
N GLU A 48 15.42 11.89 -35.98
CA GLU A 48 16.60 12.27 -35.21
C GLU A 48 16.26 12.46 -33.73
N THR A 49 15.19 13.21 -33.44
CA THR A 49 14.71 13.42 -32.07
C THR A 49 14.35 12.10 -31.38
N ILE A 50 13.70 11.17 -32.09
CA ILE A 50 13.36 9.84 -31.54
C ILE A 50 14.63 9.06 -31.20
N ALA A 51 15.65 9.07 -32.07
CA ALA A 51 16.90 8.36 -31.81
C ALA A 51 17.66 8.93 -30.60
N GLU A 52 17.65 10.25 -30.40
CA GLU A 52 18.22 10.89 -29.21
C GLU A 52 17.47 10.49 -27.92
N LEU A 53 16.14 10.45 -28.00
CA LEU A 53 15.30 10.02 -26.88
C LEU A 53 15.52 8.54 -26.53
N GLU A 54 15.62 7.67 -27.53
CA GLU A 54 15.94 6.24 -27.32
C GLU A 54 17.28 6.08 -26.60
N THR A 55 18.32 6.80 -27.04
CA THR A 55 19.64 6.78 -26.36
C THR A 55 19.53 7.25 -24.91
N THR A 56 18.75 8.30 -24.66
CA THR A 56 18.55 8.83 -23.29
C THR A 56 17.81 7.83 -22.40
N VAL A 57 16.85 7.09 -22.96
CA VAL A 57 16.12 6.04 -22.23
C VAL A 57 17.08 4.92 -21.85
N ASP A 58 17.90 4.43 -22.77
CA ASP A 58 18.89 3.37 -22.51
C ASP A 58 19.88 3.77 -21.38
N GLU A 59 20.33 5.03 -21.36
CA GLU A 59 21.20 5.56 -20.31
C GLU A 59 20.50 5.63 -18.94
N LEU A 60 19.22 6.01 -18.93
CA LEU A 60 18.41 6.07 -17.72
C LEU A 60 18.13 4.66 -17.17
N GLU A 61 17.82 3.69 -18.03
CA GLU A 61 17.64 2.29 -17.64
C GLU A 61 18.90 1.73 -16.98
N THR A 62 20.06 1.94 -17.60
CA THR A 62 21.36 1.55 -17.01
C THR A 62 21.59 2.18 -15.64
N THR A 63 21.25 3.47 -15.49
CA THR A 63 21.39 4.18 -14.20
C THR A 63 20.45 3.63 -13.12
N VAL A 64 19.23 3.23 -13.50
CA VAL A 64 18.26 2.63 -12.58
C VAL A 64 18.75 1.26 -12.10
N ASP A 65 19.27 0.45 -13.01
CA ASP A 65 19.83 -0.87 -12.67
C ASP A 65 21.01 -0.74 -11.70
N ASP A 66 21.96 0.15 -11.99
CA ASP A 66 23.09 0.45 -11.09
C ASP A 66 22.62 0.91 -9.69
N GLN A 67 21.55 1.71 -9.64
CA GLN A 67 20.97 2.16 -8.37
C GLN A 67 20.29 1.02 -7.61
N ALA A 68 19.61 0.12 -8.30
CA ALA A 68 18.98 -1.04 -7.69
C ALA A 68 20.02 -1.97 -7.05
N GLU A 69 21.12 -2.27 -7.75
CA GLU A 69 22.23 -3.07 -7.21
C GLU A 69 22.87 -2.42 -5.97
N ARG A 70 23.02 -1.08 -5.99
CA ARG A 70 23.54 -0.33 -4.85
C ARG A 70 22.60 -0.38 -3.65
N ILE A 71 21.29 -0.31 -3.87
CA ILE A 71 20.29 -0.42 -2.79
C ILE A 71 20.37 -1.81 -2.17
N GLU A 72 20.39 -2.88 -2.98
CA GLU A 72 20.53 -4.25 -2.50
C GLU A 72 21.80 -4.44 -1.65
N THR A 73 22.92 -3.89 -2.11
CA THR A 73 24.20 -3.92 -1.37
C THR A 73 24.10 -3.19 -0.03
N VAL A 74 23.40 -2.05 0.01
CA VAL A 74 23.18 -1.30 1.26
C VAL A 74 22.27 -2.07 2.20
N GLU A 75 21.17 -2.63 1.71
CA GLU A 75 20.21 -3.40 2.51
C GLU A 75 20.88 -4.63 3.15
N THR A 76 21.63 -5.40 2.37
CA THR A 76 22.40 -6.55 2.87
C THR A 76 23.42 -6.13 3.94
N THR A 77 24.13 -5.02 3.73
CA THR A 77 25.10 -4.49 4.70
C THR A 77 24.42 -4.02 5.99
N VAL A 78 23.27 -3.35 5.88
CA VAL A 78 22.49 -2.88 7.02
C VAL A 78 21.94 -4.06 7.82
N ASN A 79 21.36 -5.05 7.15
CA ASN A 79 20.87 -6.27 7.79
C ASN A 79 22.00 -7.00 8.54
N HIS A 80 23.14 -7.20 7.89
CA HIS A 80 24.29 -7.84 8.52
C HIS A 80 24.80 -7.05 9.74
N ARG A 81 24.87 -5.72 9.65
CA ARG A 81 25.22 -4.88 10.81
C ARG A 81 24.17 -4.99 11.91
N HIS A 82 22.89 -4.96 11.56
CA HIS A 82 21.80 -5.02 12.52
C HIS A 82 21.84 -6.35 13.30
N GLU A 83 21.95 -7.47 12.60
CA GLU A 83 22.12 -8.80 13.21
C GLU A 83 23.34 -8.86 14.11
N ARG A 84 24.48 -8.33 13.67
CA ARG A 84 25.70 -8.28 14.48
C ARG A 84 25.52 -7.42 15.74
N HIS A 85 24.85 -6.28 15.64
CA HIS A 85 24.59 -5.42 16.78
C HIS A 85 23.61 -6.06 17.77
N LEU A 86 22.56 -6.72 17.28
CA LEU A 86 21.63 -7.47 18.13
C LEU A 86 22.33 -8.62 18.83
N SER A 87 23.14 -9.41 18.11
CA SER A 87 23.94 -10.49 18.69
C SER A 87 24.93 -9.98 19.72
N PHE A 88 25.61 -8.86 19.47
CA PHE A 88 26.49 -8.24 20.45
C PHE A 88 25.73 -7.76 21.70
N LEU A 89 24.55 -7.19 21.53
CA LEU A 89 23.72 -6.77 22.66
C LEU A 89 23.21 -7.96 23.48
N ASP A 90 22.85 -9.05 22.81
CA ASP A 90 22.45 -10.31 23.46
C ASP A 90 23.60 -10.85 24.32
N GLU A 91 24.80 -10.94 23.75
CA GLU A 91 25.99 -11.40 24.47
C GLU A 91 26.36 -10.47 25.64
N VAL A 92 26.23 -9.15 25.48
CA VAL A 92 26.52 -8.17 26.56
C VAL A 92 25.47 -8.20 27.67
N MET A 93 24.19 -8.35 27.33
CA MET A 93 23.09 -8.24 28.31
C MET A 93 22.79 -9.57 29.00
N ILE A 94 22.82 -10.65 28.24
CA ILE A 94 22.26 -11.96 28.55
C ILE A 94 23.34 -13.07 28.46
N GLY A 95 24.58 -12.75 28.06
CA GLY A 95 25.66 -13.73 28.02
C GLY A 95 25.42 -14.87 27.02
N ASP A 96 26.35 -15.82 26.95
CA ASP A 96 26.29 -16.95 26.02
C ASP A 96 25.22 -18.00 26.39
N ASP A 97 24.71 -17.95 27.62
CA ASP A 97 23.79 -18.95 28.20
C ASP A 97 22.32 -18.52 28.18
N GLY A 98 22.01 -17.32 27.69
CA GLY A 98 20.63 -16.87 27.55
C GLY A 98 20.03 -16.32 28.85
N TYR A 99 20.85 -16.02 29.87
CA TYR A 99 20.44 -15.44 31.15
C TYR A 99 21.16 -14.12 31.43
N LEU A 100 20.45 -13.11 31.95
CA LEU A 100 21.07 -11.86 32.42
C LEU A 100 22.34 -12.17 33.21
N LEU A 101 23.47 -11.56 32.85
CA LEU A 101 24.71 -11.83 33.56
C LEU A 101 24.53 -11.49 35.05
N ASP A 102 25.13 -12.29 35.95
CA ASP A 102 25.01 -12.14 37.41
C ASP A 102 25.19 -10.70 37.92
N HIS A 103 26.11 -9.93 37.31
CA HIS A 103 26.33 -8.53 37.67
C HIS A 103 25.18 -7.59 37.28
N HIS A 104 24.47 -7.87 36.19
CA HIS A 104 23.26 -7.15 35.79
C HIS A 104 22.08 -7.56 36.67
N GLU A 105 21.95 -8.84 37.01
CA GLU A 105 20.92 -9.31 37.95
C GLU A 105 21.11 -8.69 39.34
N SER A 106 22.33 -8.73 39.88
CA SER A 106 22.67 -8.08 41.15
C SER A 106 22.44 -6.56 41.13
N PHE A 107 22.73 -5.89 40.00
CA PHE A 107 22.47 -4.46 39.85
C PHE A 107 20.97 -4.15 39.84
N LEU A 108 20.16 -5.00 39.21
CA LEU A 108 18.70 -4.85 39.19
C LEU A 108 18.11 -5.09 40.59
N ASP A 109 18.59 -6.09 41.32
CA ASP A 109 18.19 -6.37 42.71
C ASP A 109 18.55 -5.21 43.65
N ASP A 110 19.75 -4.63 43.50
CA ASP A 110 20.19 -3.46 44.30
C ASP A 110 19.38 -2.19 43.98
N HIS A 111 18.75 -2.15 42.80
CA HIS A 111 17.97 -1.02 42.30
C HIS A 111 16.49 -1.32 42.12
N ASP A 112 15.95 -2.33 42.82
CA ASP A 112 14.54 -2.74 42.72
C ASP A 112 13.55 -1.59 42.96
N SER A 113 13.87 -0.70 43.91
CA SER A 113 13.09 0.54 44.15
C SER A 113 13.02 1.51 42.96
N VAL A 114 14.03 1.50 42.08
CA VAL A 114 14.05 2.30 40.84
C VAL A 114 13.22 1.61 39.76
N LEU A 115 13.23 0.27 39.72
CA LEU A 115 12.38 -0.52 38.82
C LEU A 115 10.90 -0.38 39.19
N GLU A 116 10.58 -0.41 40.48
CA GLU A 116 9.23 -0.15 40.99
C GLU A 116 8.77 1.25 40.62
N PHE A 117 9.63 2.27 40.79
CA PHE A 117 9.35 3.65 40.37
C PHE A 117 9.16 3.81 38.86
N LEU A 118 9.98 3.14 38.03
CA LEU A 118 9.85 3.17 36.58
C LEU A 118 8.61 2.42 36.08
N THR A 119 8.22 1.36 36.76
CA THR A 119 7.00 0.60 36.49
C THR A 119 5.77 1.43 36.85
N ASP A 120 5.76 2.05 38.03
CA ASP A 120 4.73 3.01 38.45
C ASP A 120 4.65 4.23 37.50
N CYS A 121 5.79 4.74 37.03
CA CYS A 121 5.82 5.81 36.04
C CYS A 121 5.29 5.35 34.67
N GLY A 122 5.62 4.13 34.25
CA GLY A 122 5.10 3.53 33.02
C GLY A 122 3.58 3.36 33.05
N ASP A 123 3.06 2.85 34.17
CA ASP A 123 1.62 2.72 34.42
C ASP A 123 0.93 4.08 34.55
N GLN A 124 1.60 5.11 35.06
CA GLN A 124 1.07 6.48 35.03
C GLN A 124 1.05 7.07 33.63
N ILE A 125 2.03 6.78 32.77
CA ILE A 125 2.07 7.25 31.38
C ILE A 125 0.99 6.55 30.52
N VAL A 126 0.74 5.26 30.75
CA VAL A 126 -0.34 4.52 30.07
C VAL A 126 -1.71 4.78 30.70
N GLY A 127 -1.75 5.09 32.01
CA GLY A 127 -2.97 5.33 32.79
C GLY A 127 -3.48 6.77 32.80
N THR A 128 -2.72 7.75 32.29
CA THR A 128 -3.18 9.13 32.08
C THR A 128 -3.44 9.43 30.60
N ALA A 129 -4.44 8.77 30.03
CA ALA A 129 -5.23 9.39 28.96
C ALA A 129 -6.26 10.34 29.63
N PRO A 130 -6.04 11.66 29.65
CA PRO A 130 -7.05 12.57 30.18
C PRO A 130 -8.24 12.59 29.22
N SER A 131 -9.38 12.14 29.73
CA SER A 131 -10.67 12.47 29.16
C SER A 131 -10.94 13.97 29.39
N THR A 132 -10.45 14.85 28.51
CA THR A 132 -10.84 16.26 28.53
C THR A 132 -11.02 16.82 27.12
N SER A 133 -12.28 17.04 26.78
CA SER A 133 -12.78 18.09 25.91
C SER A 133 -12.01 19.41 26.02
N GLY A 134 -11.75 20.06 24.88
CA GLY A 134 -11.61 21.52 24.80
C GLY A 134 -10.21 22.07 24.52
N GLN A 135 -10.02 22.47 23.25
CA GLN A 135 -9.54 23.81 22.83
C GLN A 135 -8.23 24.36 23.42
N GLY A 136 -7.19 24.46 22.59
CA GLY A 136 -6.04 25.33 22.86
C GLY A 136 -4.79 24.88 22.13
N GLY A 137 -4.27 25.75 21.26
CA GLY A 137 -3.20 25.44 20.33
C GLY A 137 -1.83 25.29 20.97
N GLY A 138 -1.09 24.29 20.50
CA GLY A 138 0.34 24.16 20.67
C GLY A 138 0.94 23.85 19.31
N THR A 139 1.75 24.77 18.81
CA THR A 139 2.44 24.69 17.51
C THR A 139 3.21 23.37 17.39
N PRO A 140 2.90 22.49 16.42
CA PRO A 140 3.70 21.30 16.20
C PRO A 140 4.96 21.68 15.44
N SER A 141 6.09 21.33 16.05
CA SER A 141 7.42 21.14 15.45
C SER A 141 7.44 21.17 13.91
N GLY A 142 8.20 22.11 13.32
CA GLY A 142 8.34 22.30 11.87
C GLY A 142 8.85 21.09 11.07
N ALA A 143 9.20 19.98 11.74
CA ALA A 143 9.41 18.68 11.09
C ALA A 143 8.09 18.09 10.56
N ALA A 144 6.98 18.23 11.30
CA ALA A 144 5.66 17.74 10.90
C ALA A 144 5.08 18.53 9.72
N GLU A 145 5.29 19.86 9.68
CA GLU A 145 4.87 20.70 8.56
C GLU A 145 5.68 20.42 7.28
N ARG A 146 6.99 20.14 7.41
CA ARG A 146 7.83 19.72 6.27
C ARG A 146 7.41 18.37 5.72
N LEU A 147 7.11 17.40 6.58
CA LEU A 147 6.59 16.10 6.16
C LEU A 147 5.19 16.22 5.53
N SER A 148 4.33 17.09 6.07
CA SER A 148 3.01 17.40 5.50
C SER A 148 3.12 18.05 4.11
N TYR A 149 4.06 18.98 3.94
CA TYR A 149 4.33 19.65 2.66
C TYR A 149 4.90 18.67 1.62
N GLU A 150 5.88 17.85 2.00
CA GLU A 150 6.48 16.86 1.11
C GLU A 150 5.47 15.77 0.73
N THR A 151 4.67 15.27 1.67
CA THR A 151 3.61 14.29 1.37
C THR A 151 2.51 14.87 0.47
N ALA A 152 2.12 16.13 0.66
CA ALA A 152 1.18 16.81 -0.23
C ALA A 152 1.75 17.03 -1.64
N LYS A 153 3.06 17.33 -1.74
CA LYS A 153 3.78 17.52 -3.01
C LYS A 153 3.96 16.20 -3.76
N LEU A 154 4.28 15.12 -3.05
CA LEU A 154 4.33 13.75 -3.57
C LEU A 154 2.95 13.32 -4.11
N ARG A 155 1.87 13.56 -3.37
CA ARG A 155 0.50 13.24 -3.84
C ARG A 155 0.12 13.97 -5.12
N ARG A 156 0.46 15.26 -5.27
CA ARG A 156 0.19 16.00 -6.52
C ARG A 156 0.98 15.45 -7.71
N ARG A 157 2.24 15.09 -7.49
CA ARG A 157 3.07 14.49 -8.55
C ARG A 157 2.55 13.11 -8.93
N LEU A 158 2.18 12.29 -7.95
CA LEU A 158 1.59 10.97 -8.17
C LEU A 158 0.28 11.06 -8.95
N HIS A 159 -0.59 12.02 -8.60
CA HIS A 159 -1.85 12.24 -9.32
C HIS A 159 -1.63 12.69 -10.76
N SER A 160 -0.68 13.61 -10.99
CA SER A 160 -0.30 14.06 -12.34
C SER A 160 0.33 12.94 -13.18
N VAL A 161 1.10 12.04 -12.57
CA VAL A 161 1.69 10.88 -13.25
C VAL A 161 0.62 9.82 -13.54
N ALA A 162 -0.30 9.57 -12.62
CA ALA A 162 -1.42 8.63 -12.82
C ALA A 162 -2.37 9.10 -13.93
N GLU A 163 -2.66 10.41 -13.99
CA GLU A 163 -3.45 11.02 -15.06
C GLU A 163 -2.74 10.91 -16.42
N ALA A 164 -1.43 11.19 -16.48
CA ALA A 164 -0.64 11.07 -17.70
C ALA A 164 -0.49 9.63 -18.19
N ALA A 165 -0.47 8.65 -17.27
CA ALA A 165 -0.38 7.23 -17.60
C ALA A 165 -1.73 6.60 -17.99
N GLY A 166 -2.84 7.38 -17.98
CA GLY A 166 -4.18 6.85 -18.24
C GLY A 166 -4.64 5.81 -17.20
N VAL A 167 -3.94 5.73 -16.06
CA VAL A 167 -4.31 4.89 -14.93
C VAL A 167 -5.42 5.63 -14.21
N SER A 168 -6.64 5.44 -14.69
CA SER A 168 -7.82 5.70 -13.88
C SER A 168 -7.67 4.84 -12.63
N GLU A 169 -7.51 5.48 -11.47
CA GLU A 169 -7.68 4.80 -10.19
C GLU A 169 -9.01 4.05 -10.26
N SER A 170 -8.93 2.74 -10.45
CA SER A 170 -10.03 1.83 -10.15
C SER A 170 -10.54 2.24 -8.79
N THR A 171 -11.80 2.63 -8.75
CA THR A 171 -12.55 3.21 -7.62
C THR A 171 -12.64 2.29 -6.38
N ALA A 172 -11.83 1.23 -6.32
CA ALA A 172 -11.69 0.34 -5.18
C ALA A 172 -10.76 0.88 -4.07
N SER A 173 -9.71 1.62 -4.41
CA SER A 173 -8.69 2.05 -3.42
C SER A 173 -9.18 3.18 -2.50
N SER A 174 -9.89 4.17 -3.04
CA SER A 174 -10.42 5.29 -2.26
C SER A 174 -11.58 4.89 -1.33
N GLN A 175 -12.28 3.79 -1.62
CA GLN A 175 -13.32 3.24 -0.76
C GLN A 175 -12.77 2.20 0.24
N ALA A 176 -11.62 1.58 -0.04
CA ALA A 176 -10.89 0.72 0.90
C ALA A 176 -10.24 1.55 2.03
N ALA A 177 -9.77 2.78 1.74
CA ALA A 177 -9.19 3.68 2.73
C ALA A 177 -10.13 4.06 3.89
N ASN A 178 -11.46 3.93 3.71
CA ASN A 178 -12.47 4.17 4.74
C ASN A 178 -13.04 2.88 5.37
N LYS A 179 -12.58 1.69 4.96
CA LYS A 179 -12.96 0.42 5.60
C LYS A 179 -12.02 0.11 6.75
N ASP A 180 -12.53 -0.53 7.79
CA ASP A 180 -11.76 -0.91 8.96
C ASP A 180 -10.74 -2.02 8.65
N LYS A 181 -9.70 -2.10 9.47
CA LYS A 181 -8.59 -3.05 9.32
C LYS A 181 -9.05 -4.51 9.32
N LEU A 182 -10.08 -4.88 10.09
CA LEU A 182 -10.64 -6.24 10.08
C LEU A 182 -11.36 -6.57 8.77
N HIS A 183 -12.12 -5.63 8.22
CA HIS A 183 -12.77 -5.81 6.92
C HIS A 183 -11.76 -5.87 5.77
N ARG A 184 -10.68 -5.07 5.84
CA ARG A 184 -9.56 -5.16 4.88
C ARG A 184 -8.85 -6.50 4.95
N LEU A 185 -8.55 -6.98 6.16
CA LEU A 185 -7.95 -8.29 6.39
C LEU A 185 -8.77 -9.43 5.77
N LEU A 186 -10.11 -9.34 5.88
CA LEU A 186 -11.03 -10.33 5.33
C LEU A 186 -11.14 -10.25 3.80
N THR A 187 -11.17 -9.05 3.23
CA THR A 187 -11.48 -8.83 1.79
C THR A 187 -10.25 -8.87 0.91
N PHE A 188 -9.16 -8.26 1.37
CA PHE A 188 -7.94 -8.04 0.58
C PHE A 188 -6.74 -8.82 1.13
N GLY A 189 -6.83 -9.33 2.37
CA GLY A 189 -5.83 -10.20 2.97
C GLY A 189 -4.81 -9.48 3.87
N PRO A 190 -3.84 -10.22 4.43
CA PRO A 190 -2.89 -9.70 5.43
C PRO A 190 -1.97 -8.58 4.94
N SER A 191 -1.60 -8.61 3.66
CA SER A 191 -0.70 -7.62 3.04
C SER A 191 -1.31 -6.23 2.90
N ASP A 192 -2.64 -6.11 3.01
CA ASP A 192 -3.35 -4.81 2.92
C ASP A 192 -3.40 -4.08 4.27
N VAL A 193 -3.03 -4.76 5.35
CA VAL A 193 -3.19 -4.25 6.73
C VAL A 193 -1.84 -4.01 7.41
N VAL A 194 -0.78 -4.70 6.99
CA VAL A 194 0.55 -4.65 7.62
C VAL A 194 1.64 -4.78 6.56
N ASP A 195 2.72 -3.99 6.72
CA ASP A 195 3.86 -3.93 5.79
C ASP A 195 4.67 -5.25 5.73
N THR A 196 4.62 -6.05 6.79
CA THR A 196 5.27 -7.37 6.87
C THR A 196 4.26 -8.42 7.32
N VAL A 197 4.07 -9.44 6.49
CA VAL A 197 3.11 -10.53 6.77
C VAL A 197 3.81 -11.65 7.53
N TYR A 198 3.43 -11.83 8.79
CA TYR A 198 3.79 -13.03 9.57
C TYR A 198 2.66 -14.06 9.57
N THR A 199 3.00 -15.29 9.95
CA THR A 199 2.05 -16.41 10.08
C THR A 199 0.88 -16.10 11.01
N VAL A 200 1.07 -15.24 12.03
CA VAL A 200 0.00 -14.81 12.94
C VAL A 200 -1.10 -14.04 12.20
N HIS A 201 -0.79 -13.29 11.15
CA HIS A 201 -1.78 -12.52 10.38
C HIS A 201 -2.61 -13.41 9.47
N GLU A 202 -2.00 -14.43 8.86
CA GLU A 202 -2.73 -15.45 8.11
C GLU A 202 -3.67 -16.24 9.03
N ARG A 203 -3.18 -16.65 10.20
CA ARG A 203 -4.00 -17.34 11.21
C ARG A 203 -5.13 -16.45 11.73
N ALA A 204 -4.89 -15.14 11.88
CA ALA A 204 -5.91 -14.17 12.28
C ALA A 204 -7.02 -14.06 11.23
N ARG A 205 -6.67 -14.07 9.94
CA ARG A 205 -7.65 -14.10 8.84
C ARG A 205 -8.49 -15.38 8.86
N ASP A 206 -7.85 -16.55 8.92
CA ASP A 206 -8.54 -17.85 8.91
C ASP A 206 -9.52 -17.95 10.09
N LEU A 207 -9.11 -17.41 11.24
CA LEU A 207 -9.94 -17.34 12.44
C LEU A 207 -11.14 -16.43 12.27
N LEU A 208 -10.99 -15.26 11.63
CA LEU A 208 -12.11 -14.35 11.37
C LEU A 208 -13.09 -14.92 10.36
N GLU A 209 -12.61 -15.60 9.32
CA GLU A 209 -13.44 -16.25 8.31
C GLU A 209 -14.37 -17.30 8.94
N HIS A 210 -13.85 -18.08 9.89
CA HIS A 210 -14.59 -19.14 10.56
C HIS A 210 -15.05 -18.77 11.98
N ALA A 211 -14.98 -17.50 12.36
CA ALA A 211 -15.28 -17.05 13.72
C ALA A 211 -16.70 -17.47 14.16
N ARG A 212 -17.64 -17.48 13.22
CA ARG A 212 -19.04 -17.88 13.45
C ARG A 212 -19.22 -19.39 13.67
N GLU A 213 -18.37 -20.20 13.05
CA GLU A 213 -18.46 -21.67 13.14
C GLU A 213 -17.71 -22.21 14.36
N TRP A 214 -16.60 -21.57 14.72
CA TRP A 214 -15.74 -22.01 15.81
C TRP A 214 -16.13 -21.39 17.16
N GLY A 215 -16.90 -20.29 17.13
CA GLY A 215 -17.31 -19.53 18.31
C GLY A 215 -18.74 -19.82 18.76
N THR A 216 -19.01 -19.57 20.05
CA THR A 216 -20.38 -19.59 20.58
C THR A 216 -21.02 -18.21 20.47
N THR A 217 -22.09 -18.13 19.68
CA THR A 217 -22.87 -16.90 19.54
C THR A 217 -23.82 -16.75 20.73
N THR A 218 -23.67 -15.68 21.49
CA THR A 218 -24.56 -15.31 22.59
C THR A 218 -25.23 -13.97 22.27
N ARG A 219 -26.56 -13.92 22.38
CA ARG A 219 -27.33 -12.67 22.25
C ARG A 219 -27.80 -12.25 23.64
N ASP A 220 -27.33 -11.11 24.11
CA ASP A 220 -27.71 -10.54 25.40
C ASP A 220 -28.18 -9.07 25.25
N LYS A 221 -28.43 -8.40 26.39
CA LYS A 221 -28.87 -7.00 26.41
C LYS A 221 -27.82 -6.01 25.87
N LEU A 222 -26.56 -6.45 25.71
CA LEU A 222 -25.43 -5.67 25.21
C LEU A 222 -25.12 -5.99 23.74
N GLY A 223 -25.97 -6.76 23.06
CA GLY A 223 -25.86 -7.08 21.63
C GLY A 223 -25.60 -8.55 21.34
N THR A 224 -25.19 -8.84 20.10
CA THR A 224 -24.78 -10.18 19.68
C THR A 224 -23.26 -10.28 19.75
N ARG A 225 -22.75 -11.25 20.51
CA ARG A 225 -21.31 -11.50 20.62
C ARG A 225 -20.96 -12.94 20.24
N VAL A 226 -19.79 -13.11 19.63
CA VAL A 226 -19.20 -14.41 19.35
C VAL A 226 -18.04 -14.63 20.31
N THR A 227 -18.08 -15.75 21.05
CA THR A 227 -17.06 -16.12 22.02
C THR A 227 -16.27 -17.32 21.52
N LEU A 228 -14.98 -17.14 21.30
CA LEU A 228 -14.05 -18.18 20.86
C LEU A 228 -13.18 -18.60 22.04
N THR A 229 -13.12 -19.90 22.32
CA THR A 229 -12.23 -20.46 23.35
C THR A 229 -10.94 -20.95 22.72
N GLY A 230 -9.82 -20.77 23.42
CA GLY A 230 -8.49 -21.06 22.91
C GLY A 230 -8.27 -22.54 22.61
N SER A 231 -8.95 -23.45 23.33
CA SER A 231 -8.90 -24.89 23.04
C SER A 231 -9.62 -25.24 21.73
N ALA A 232 -10.81 -24.66 21.50
CA ALA A 232 -11.57 -24.87 20.26
C ALA A 232 -10.82 -24.29 19.06
N VAL A 233 -10.26 -23.08 19.20
CA VAL A 233 -9.45 -22.45 18.14
C VAL A 233 -8.17 -23.24 17.89
N LYS A 234 -7.48 -23.72 18.92
CA LYS A 234 -6.28 -24.54 18.78
C LYS A 234 -6.53 -25.79 17.95
N GLU A 235 -7.61 -26.51 18.23
CA GLU A 235 -7.97 -27.74 17.52
C GLU A 235 -8.38 -27.42 16.07
N ARG A 236 -9.27 -26.44 15.87
CA ARG A 236 -9.82 -26.12 14.55
C ARG A 236 -8.82 -25.47 13.60
N LEU A 237 -7.99 -24.57 14.11
CA LEU A 237 -6.96 -23.87 13.34
C LEU A 237 -5.77 -24.79 13.03
N GLY A 238 -5.48 -25.75 13.94
CA GLY A 238 -4.50 -26.80 13.69
C GLY A 238 -4.95 -27.76 12.59
N LEU A 239 -6.24 -28.10 12.54
CA LEU A 239 -6.82 -28.94 11.48
C LEU A 239 -6.89 -28.23 10.12
N THR A 240 -7.17 -26.93 10.07
CA THR A 240 -7.25 -26.19 8.80
C THR A 240 -5.88 -25.94 8.17
N ARG A 241 -4.82 -25.85 8.98
CA ARG A 241 -3.46 -25.55 8.50
C ARG A 241 -2.47 -26.71 8.61
N ASP A 242 -2.95 -27.89 9.00
CA ASP A 242 -2.13 -29.09 9.26
C ASP A 242 -0.93 -28.80 10.19
N GLU A 243 -1.17 -28.03 11.26
CA GLU A 243 -0.12 -27.54 12.17
C GLU A 243 -0.46 -27.79 13.65
N GLN A 244 0.55 -28.11 14.47
CA GLN A 244 0.39 -28.20 15.92
C GLN A 244 0.57 -26.83 16.60
N LEU A 245 -0.55 -26.21 16.98
CA LEU A 245 -0.54 -24.90 17.64
C LEU A 245 -0.31 -25.02 19.16
N THR A 246 0.57 -24.17 19.69
CA THR A 246 0.74 -23.98 21.12
C THR A 246 -0.33 -23.02 21.67
N SER A 247 -0.62 -23.09 22.98
CA SER A 247 -1.54 -22.15 23.63
C SER A 247 -1.05 -20.70 23.51
N THR A 248 0.28 -20.50 23.46
CA THR A 248 0.93 -19.20 23.23
C THR A 248 0.71 -18.70 21.79
N ALA A 249 0.74 -19.58 20.79
CA ALA A 249 0.45 -19.20 19.41
C ALA A 249 -0.99 -18.71 19.26
N VAL A 250 -1.96 -19.39 19.87
CA VAL A 250 -3.36 -18.94 19.90
C VAL A 250 -3.53 -17.62 20.65
N ARG A 251 -2.81 -17.44 21.76
CA ARG A 251 -2.79 -16.18 22.51
C ARG A 251 -2.36 -15.00 21.63
N ARG A 252 -1.26 -15.18 20.88
CA ARG A 252 -0.72 -14.16 19.96
C ARG A 252 -1.71 -13.83 18.83
N VAL A 253 -2.45 -14.81 18.32
CA VAL A 253 -3.50 -14.57 17.32
C VAL A 253 -4.64 -13.72 17.91
N PHE A 254 -5.06 -14.01 19.14
CA PHE A 254 -6.10 -13.22 19.83
C PHE A 254 -5.65 -11.79 20.12
N GLU A 255 -4.44 -11.61 20.64
CA GLU A 255 -3.83 -10.29 20.88
C GLU A 255 -3.73 -9.51 19.57
N LYS A 256 -3.31 -10.16 18.48
CA LYS A 256 -3.19 -9.50 17.19
C LYS A 256 -4.54 -9.08 16.60
N LEU A 257 -5.57 -9.89 16.78
CA LEU A 257 -6.93 -9.53 16.36
C LEU A 257 -7.49 -8.34 17.16
N GLN A 258 -7.20 -8.28 18.45
CA GLN A 258 -7.56 -7.12 19.28
C GLN A 258 -6.82 -5.85 18.83
N GLU A 259 -5.53 -5.95 18.50
CA GLU A 259 -4.75 -4.83 17.97
C GLU A 259 -5.32 -4.32 16.64
N LEU A 260 -5.63 -5.24 15.71
CA LEU A 260 -6.21 -4.90 14.41
C LEU A 260 -7.65 -4.36 14.52
N ALA A 261 -8.36 -4.67 15.60
CA ALA A 261 -9.69 -4.17 15.88
C ALA A 261 -9.73 -2.75 16.46
N SER A 262 -8.59 -2.16 16.83
CA SER A 262 -8.52 -0.79 17.40
C SER A 262 -9.17 0.27 16.51
N ASP A 263 -9.07 0.11 15.18
CA ASP A 263 -9.66 1.00 14.18
C ASP A 263 -10.99 0.47 13.60
N SER A 264 -11.54 -0.61 14.18
CA SER A 264 -12.78 -1.24 13.71
C SER A 264 -13.98 -0.84 14.55
N PRO A 265 -15.17 -0.65 13.94
CA PRO A 265 -16.41 -0.50 14.69
C PRO A 265 -16.81 -1.76 15.48
N ARG A 266 -16.15 -2.90 15.23
CA ARG A 266 -16.32 -4.14 16.00
C ARG A 266 -15.41 -4.13 17.22
N THR A 267 -16.00 -4.16 18.41
CA THR A 267 -15.21 -4.30 19.64
C THR A 267 -14.73 -5.74 19.78
N VAL A 268 -13.42 -5.95 19.73
CA VAL A 268 -12.78 -7.25 19.97
C VAL A 268 -12.00 -7.18 21.28
N THR A 269 -12.23 -8.16 22.16
CA THR A 269 -11.56 -8.24 23.46
C THR A 269 -10.95 -9.63 23.61
N ALA A 270 -9.62 -9.69 23.75
CA ALA A 270 -8.89 -10.89 24.09
C ALA A 270 -8.68 -10.95 25.62
N ASP A 271 -9.16 -12.02 26.22
CA ASP A 271 -8.99 -12.35 27.64
C ASP A 271 -7.91 -13.44 27.73
N THR A 272 -6.67 -13.00 27.92
CA THR A 272 -5.46 -13.84 27.81
C THR A 272 -4.68 -13.97 29.13
N GLY A 273 -5.25 -13.54 30.26
CA GLY A 273 -4.53 -13.33 31.52
C GLY A 273 -4.99 -14.12 32.76
N GLY A 274 -6.00 -14.98 32.67
CA GLY A 274 -6.56 -15.67 33.86
C GLY A 274 -6.29 -17.19 33.91
N ARG A 275 -6.43 -17.81 35.09
CA ARG A 275 -6.44 -19.28 35.32
C ARG A 275 -7.46 -20.08 34.48
N GLY A 276 -8.27 -19.41 33.65
CA GLY A 276 -9.21 -19.98 32.70
C GLY A 276 -8.78 -19.66 31.26
N ALA A 277 -8.93 -20.64 30.37
CA ALA A 277 -8.43 -20.65 29.00
C ALA A 277 -8.58 -19.32 28.23
N ASN A 278 -7.58 -19.01 27.39
CA ASN A 278 -7.59 -17.89 26.44
C ASN A 278 -8.94 -17.76 25.74
N ARG A 279 -9.54 -16.57 25.73
CA ARG A 279 -10.85 -16.34 25.11
C ARG A 279 -10.84 -15.07 24.28
N LEU A 280 -11.44 -15.12 23.10
CA LEU A 280 -11.68 -13.95 22.26
C LEU A 280 -13.18 -13.67 22.21
N VAL A 281 -13.57 -12.44 22.51
CA VAL A 281 -14.96 -11.98 22.42
C VAL A 281 -15.04 -10.93 21.32
N ILE A 282 -15.89 -11.17 20.33
CA ILE A 282 -16.13 -10.25 19.21
C ILE A 282 -17.58 -9.76 19.31
N HIS A 283 -17.76 -8.45 19.49
CA HIS A 283 -19.07 -7.82 19.43
C HIS A 283 -19.43 -7.49 17.98
N LEU A 284 -20.57 -7.98 17.51
CA LEU A 284 -21.08 -7.73 16.17
C LEU A 284 -21.93 -6.46 16.15
N THR A 285 -21.83 -5.69 15.07
CA THR A 285 -22.63 -4.46 14.88
C THR A 285 -24.04 -4.78 14.37
N ASP A 286 -25.02 -3.90 14.58
CA ASP A 286 -26.44 -4.14 14.25
C ASP A 286 -26.66 -4.48 12.76
N ALA A 287 -25.86 -3.93 11.85
CA ALA A 287 -25.90 -4.21 10.41
C ALA A 287 -25.53 -5.67 10.06
N GLU A 288 -24.75 -6.35 10.91
CA GLU A 288 -24.33 -7.74 10.71
C GLU A 288 -25.29 -8.73 11.37
N VAL A 289 -26.09 -8.27 12.33
CA VAL A 289 -27.16 -9.05 12.96
C VAL A 289 -28.36 -9.24 12.00
N GLU A 290 -28.58 -8.31 11.08
CA GLU A 290 -29.59 -8.46 10.02
C GLU A 290 -29.22 -9.54 9.00
N GLN A 291 -27.93 -9.69 8.66
CA GLN A 291 -27.43 -10.81 7.84
C GLN A 291 -27.52 -12.18 8.54
N ILE A 292 -27.87 -12.21 9.83
CA ILE A 292 -28.04 -13.42 10.65
C ILE A 292 -29.54 -13.81 10.76
N SER A 293 -30.47 -12.92 10.42
CA SER A 293 -31.91 -13.13 10.62
C SER A 293 -32.70 -13.39 9.31
N ALA A 294 -32.00 -13.49 8.18
CA ALA A 294 -32.52 -13.93 6.87
C ALA A 294 -31.97 -15.32 6.54
#